data_AF-A0A6G2PYK0-F1
#
_entry.id   AF-A0A6G2PYK0-F1
#
_cell.length_a   1.000
_cell.length_b   1.000
_cell.length_c   1.000
_cell.angle_alpha   90.00
_cell.angle_beta   90.00
_cell.angle_gamma   90.00
#
_symmetry.space_group_name_H-M   'P 1'
#
loop_
_entity.id
_entity.type
_entity.pdbx_description
1 polymer ?
#
loop_
_entity_poly.entity_id
_entity_poly.type
_entity_poly.pdbx_seq_one_letter_code
_entity_poly.pdbx_strand_id
1 'polypeptide(L)' 'MTDNATAGPAATAAALGATAAPPPYDAVVLAGGAARRLGGADKPGVRIGGRALLDRVLTACADARTTVVVAAPRST' A
#
# COMPACT_ATOMS: atom_id res chain seq x y z
N MET A 1 23.56 -8.85 -2.66
CA MET A 1 22.26 -9.56 -2.64
C MET A 1 21.88 -9.63 -1.18
N THR A 2 21.25 -8.57 -0.68
CA THR A 2 20.87 -8.47 0.74
C THR A 2 19.37 -8.69 0.83
N ASP A 3 19.03 -9.63 1.69
CA ASP A 3 17.70 -10.20 1.83
C ASP A 3 16.83 -9.17 2.55
N ASN A 4 15.62 -8.95 2.04
CA ASN A 4 14.66 -8.02 2.57
C ASN A 4 14.12 -8.58 3.90
N ALA A 5 14.94 -8.52 4.94
CA ALA A 5 14.70 -9.11 6.24
C ALA A 5 13.52 -8.42 6.95
N THR A 6 12.48 -9.23 7.16
CA THR A 6 11.39 -9.15 8.14
C THR A 6 10.70 -7.80 8.32
N ALA A 7 9.67 -7.58 7.52
CA ALA A 7 8.53 -6.78 7.98
C ALA A 7 7.82 -7.56 9.09
N GLY A 8 7.87 -7.05 10.33
CA GLY A 8 7.07 -7.57 11.44
C GLY A 8 5.57 -7.48 11.16
N PRO A 9 4.76 -8.13 12.02
CA PRO A 9 3.88 -9.20 11.58
C PRO A 9 3.12 -8.82 10.30
N ALA A 10 3.24 -9.66 9.26
CA ALA A 10 2.17 -9.77 8.29
C ALA A 10 0.93 -10.20 9.09
N ALA A 11 0.09 -9.24 9.46
CA ALA A 11 -1.06 -9.47 10.32
C ALA A 11 -2.13 -10.23 9.52
N THR A 12 -1.94 -11.54 9.54
CA THR A 12 -2.94 -12.60 9.47
C THR A 12 -3.62 -12.79 8.12
N ALA A 13 -3.15 -13.82 7.42
CA ALA A 13 -3.97 -14.54 6.46
C ALA A 13 -5.32 -14.90 7.11
N ALA A 14 -6.40 -14.32 6.59
CA ALA A 14 -7.79 -14.76 6.74
C ALA A 14 -8.11 -15.55 8.03
N ALA A 15 -8.23 -14.86 9.16
CA ALA A 15 -8.81 -15.49 10.34
C ALA A 15 -10.34 -15.58 10.16
N LEU A 16 -10.82 -16.81 9.94
CA LEU A 16 -12.20 -17.17 10.24
C LEU A 16 -12.46 -16.90 11.73
N GLY A 17 -13.45 -16.06 12.02
CA GLY A 17 -13.96 -15.84 13.38
C GLY A 17 -13.75 -14.42 13.88
N ALA A 18 -14.82 -13.61 13.77
CA ALA A 18 -15.05 -12.31 14.40
C ALA A 18 -13.81 -11.63 15.03
N THR A 19 -13.00 -10.97 14.21
CA THR A 19 -11.94 -10.10 14.72
C THR A 19 -12.57 -8.81 15.19
N ALA A 20 -12.36 -8.42 16.46
CA ALA A 20 -12.69 -7.08 16.94
C ALA A 20 -12.23 -6.04 15.90
N ALA A 21 -13.11 -5.10 15.56
CA ALA A 21 -12.77 -4.05 14.61
C ALA A 21 -11.43 -3.41 15.04
N PRO A 22 -10.47 -3.25 14.12
CA PRO A 22 -9.19 -2.65 14.47
C PRO A 22 -9.45 -1.29 15.14
N PRO A 23 -8.67 -0.92 16.16
CA PRO A 23 -8.80 0.40 16.74
C PRO A 23 -8.69 1.46 15.64
N PRO A 24 -9.40 2.60 15.77
CA PRO A 24 -9.43 3.62 14.73
C PRO A 24 -8.00 4.06 14.37
N TYR A 25 -7.75 4.18 13.06
CA TYR A 25 -6.43 4.52 12.54
C TYR A 25 -6.52 5.52 11.38
N ASP A 26 -5.38 6.14 11.10
CA ASP A 26 -5.14 6.96 9.92
C ASP A 26 -4.03 6.30 9.10
N ALA A 27 -4.08 6.42 7.78
CA ALA A 27 -3.14 5.78 6.86
C ALA A 27 -2.27 6.81 6.13
N VAL A 28 -0.97 6.56 6.06
CA VAL A 28 -0.03 7.32 5.22
C VAL A 28 0.59 6.37 4.21
N VAL A 29 0.32 6.61 2.92
CA VAL A 29 0.81 5.79 1.82
C VAL A 29 1.99 6.51 1.15
N LEU A 30 3.20 6.00 1.39
CA LEU A 30 4.41 6.48 0.75
C LEU A 30 4.53 5.89 -0.66
N ALA A 31 3.98 6.63 -1.63
CA ALA A 31 3.90 6.25 -3.03
C ALA A 31 4.99 6.92 -3.90
N GLY A 32 5.84 7.77 -3.31
CA GLY A 32 6.97 8.40 -3.99
C GLY A 32 8.28 7.60 -3.83
N GLY A 33 8.91 7.26 -4.95
CA GLY A 33 10.25 6.66 -4.97
C GLY A 33 10.78 6.48 -6.39
N ALA A 34 12.09 6.37 -6.55
CA ALA A 34 12.75 6.36 -7.88
C ALA A 34 12.43 5.14 -8.76
N ALA A 35 11.69 4.15 -8.25
CA ALA A 35 11.24 2.95 -8.99
C ALA A 35 12.31 2.26 -9.86
N ARG A 36 13.58 2.28 -9.43
CA ARG A 36 14.74 1.81 -10.22
C ARG A 36 14.62 0.36 -10.70
N ARG A 37 14.01 -0.51 -9.89
CA ARG A 37 13.76 -1.93 -10.22
C ARG A 37 12.74 -2.12 -11.35
N LEU A 38 12.00 -1.07 -11.70
CA LEU A 38 11.02 -1.03 -12.78
C LEU A 38 11.50 -0.12 -13.93
N GLY A 39 12.81 0.12 -14.04
CA GLY A 39 13.38 1.02 -15.05
C GLY A 39 13.04 2.50 -14.82
N GLY A 40 12.67 2.89 -13.59
CA GLY A 40 12.25 4.26 -13.28
C GLY A 40 10.76 4.53 -13.54
N ALA A 41 9.99 3.52 -13.96
CA ALA A 41 8.56 3.65 -14.18
C ALA A 41 7.80 3.99 -12.89
N ASP A 42 6.81 4.88 -12.99
CA ASP A 42 5.97 5.35 -11.90
C ASP A 42 5.18 4.21 -11.21
N LYS A 43 5.80 3.61 -10.18
CA LYS A 43 5.32 2.37 -9.52
C LYS A 43 3.86 2.41 -9.07
N PRO A 44 3.33 3.48 -8.44
CA PRO A 44 1.94 3.48 -8.00
C PRO A 44 0.94 3.39 -9.17
N GLY A 45 1.33 3.78 -10.39
CA GLY A 45 0.55 3.61 -11.62
C GLY A 45 0.68 2.23 -12.28
N VAL A 46 1.62 1.38 -11.81
CA VAL A 46 1.79 0.02 -12.35
C VAL A 46 0.52 -0.79 -12.11
N ARG A 47 0.06 -1.46 -13.17
CA ARG A 47 -1.10 -2.34 -13.11
C ARG A 47 -0.68 -3.77 -12.89
N ILE A 48 -1.39 -4.44 -11.99
CA ILE A 48 -1.39 -5.88 -11.82
C ILE A 48 -2.86 -6.30 -11.95
N GLY A 49 -3.19 -7.40 -12.63
CA GLY A 49 -4.58 -7.87 -12.76
C GLY A 49 -5.61 -6.77 -13.08
N GLY A 50 -5.27 -5.84 -13.98
CA GLY A 50 -6.12 -4.71 -14.38
C GLY A 50 -6.19 -3.49 -13.44
N ARG A 51 -5.78 -3.61 -12.17
CA ARG A 51 -5.85 -2.53 -11.17
C ARG A 51 -4.49 -1.91 -10.90
N ALA A 52 -4.42 -0.60 -10.66
CA ALA A 52 -3.19 0.04 -10.25
C ALA A 52 -2.75 -0.46 -8.86
N LEU A 53 -1.45 -0.42 -8.58
CA LEU A 53 -0.93 -0.79 -7.26
C LEU A 53 -1.45 0.16 -6.17
N LEU A 54 -1.56 1.46 -6.47
CA LEU A 54 -2.10 2.42 -5.52
C LEU A 54 -3.56 2.11 -5.17
N ASP A 55 -4.41 1.82 -6.15
CA ASP A 55 -5.84 1.51 -5.93
C ASP A 55 -6.04 0.34 -4.97
N ARG A 56 -5.17 -0.68 -5.06
CA ARG A 56 -5.20 -1.81 -4.14
C ARG A 56 -4.93 -1.40 -2.70
N VAL A 57 -3.94 -0.54 -2.49
CA VAL A 57 -3.58 -0.06 -1.15
C VAL A 57 -4.69 0.80 -0.58
N LEU A 58 -5.26 1.70 -1.39
CA LEU A 58 -6.40 2.53 -0.97
C LEU A 58 -7.61 1.69 -0.61
N THR A 59 -7.88 0.62 -1.37
CA THR A 59 -8.95 -0.34 -1.04
C THR A 59 -8.69 -1.04 0.30
N ALA A 60 -7.44 -1.41 0.59
CA ALA A 60 -7.07 -2.03 1.86
C ALA A 60 -7.15 -1.04 3.04
N CYS A 61 -7.07 0.26 2.79
CA CYS A 61 -7.20 1.33 3.78
C CYS A 61 -8.62 1.92 3.86
N ALA A 62 -9.65 1.23 3.36
CA ALA A 62 -11.02 1.76 3.32
C ALA A 62 -11.59 2.14 4.70
N ASP A 63 -11.11 1.49 5.78
CA ASP A 63 -11.55 1.76 7.15
C ASP A 63 -10.71 2.83 7.86
N ALA A 64 -9.70 3.40 7.19
CA ALA A 64 -8.92 4.50 7.75
C ALA A 64 -9.79 5.76 7.84
N ARG A 65 -9.72 6.48 8.96
CA ARG A 65 -10.44 7.76 9.11
C ARG A 65 -9.92 8.79 8.13
N THR A 66 -8.59 8.82 7.95
CA THR A 66 -7.89 9.68 7.00
C THR A 66 -6.89 8.84 6.22
N THR A 67 -6.78 9.07 4.91
CA THR A 67 -5.71 8.51 4.08
C THR A 67 -4.94 9.64 3.39
N VAL A 68 -3.63 9.70 3.61
CA VAL A 68 -2.73 10.67 2.97
C VAL A 68 -1.80 9.91 2.03
N VAL A 69 -1.75 10.31 0.75
CA VAL A 69 -0.80 9.75 -0.22
C VAL A 69 0.34 10.75 -0.43
N VAL A 70 1.57 10.31 -0.15
CA VAL A 70 2.78 11.10 -0.38
C VAL A 70 3.45 10.62 -1.64
N ALA A 71 3.48 11.46 -2.67
CA ALA A 71 4.13 11.19 -3.94
C ALA A 71 4.60 12.50 -4.59
N ALA A 72 5.46 12.39 -5.61
CA ALA A 72 5.71 13.53 -6.49
C ALA A 72 4.39 13.96 -7.16
N PRO A 73 4.22 15.26 -7.47
CA PRO A 73 3.03 15.75 -8.15
C PRO A 73 2.76 14.96 -9.43
N ARG A 74 1.53 14.47 -9.61
CA ARG A 74 1.03 13.96 -10.89
C ARG A 74 0.08 14.99 -11.49
N SER A 75 0.11 15.17 -12.80
CA SER A 75 -1.01 15.78 -13.50
C SER A 75 -2.21 14.83 -13.42
N THR A 76 -3.34 15.34 -12.95
CA THR A 76 -4.61 14.61 -12.81
C THR A 76 -5.44 14.71 -14.07
#